data_AF-W4MDB9-F1
#
_entry.id   AF-W4MDB9-F1
#
_cell.length_a   1.000
_cell.length_b   1.000
_cell.length_c   1.000
_cell.angle_alpha   90.00
_cell.angle_beta   90.00
_cell.angle_gamma   90.00
#
_symmetry.space_group_name_H-M   'P 1'
#
loop_
_entity.id
_entity.type
_entity.pdbx_description
1 polymer ?
#
loop_
_entity_poly.entity_id
_entity_poly.type
_entity_poly.pdbx_seq_one_letter_code
_entity_poly.pdbx_strand_id
1 'polypeptide(L)'
;MNDGAYVLEWARQNRHSLTWVADRIGYSRQHLSQALHNNDISPDLSAALLSHFGLRVTASSKRGMQRVRETHRCPERRPAGSKPGRPAGFKGRIESKLDAYLQEIEQLLELGVTQRFIASRYQTTESNLSSWMKRRGLKRRKIDE
;
A
#
# COMPACT_ATOMS: atom_id res chain seq x y z
N MET A 1 28.35 6.70 14.90
CA MET A 1 27.83 8.04 14.58
C MET A 1 26.33 7.90 14.43
N ASN A 2 25.53 8.84 14.95
CA ASN A 2 24.08 8.79 14.79
C ASN A 2 23.69 9.57 13.54
N ASP A 3 23.96 8.96 12.39
CA ASP A 3 23.71 9.54 11.07
C ASP A 3 22.25 10.02 10.89
N GLY A 4 21.30 9.35 11.55
CA GLY A 4 19.90 9.79 11.58
C GLY A 4 19.65 11.12 12.31
N ALA A 5 20.39 11.38 13.40
CA ALA A 5 20.30 12.63 14.15
C ALA A 5 20.92 13.80 13.38
N TYR A 6 21.96 13.54 12.58
CA TYR A 6 22.61 14.53 11.73
C TYR A 6 21.63 15.12 10.69
N VAL A 7 20.81 14.28 10.07
CA VAL A 7 19.79 14.72 9.09
C VAL A 7 18.70 15.56 9.78
N LEU A 8 18.30 15.19 11.00
CA LEU A 8 17.32 15.95 11.79
C LEU A 8 17.85 17.32 12.19
N GLU A 9 19.11 17.38 12.60
CA GLU A 9 19.76 18.62 12.97
C GLU A 9 19.95 19.54 11.76
N TRP A 10 20.38 18.98 10.61
CA TRP A 10 20.47 19.73 9.37
C TRP A 10 19.11 20.31 8.94
N ALA A 11 18.03 19.52 9.01
CA ALA A 11 16.69 20.01 8.67
C ALA A 11 16.27 21.17 9.58
N ARG A 12 16.58 21.09 10.88
CA ARG A 12 16.32 22.15 11.85
C ARG A 12 17.13 23.42 11.56
N GLN A 13 18.41 23.27 11.23
CA GLN A 13 19.30 24.40 10.88
C GLN A 13 18.83 25.13 9.62
N ASN A 14 18.35 24.39 8.62
CA ASN A 14 17.88 24.96 7.35
C ASN A 14 16.39 25.39 7.39
N ARG A 15 15.75 25.33 8.58
CA ARG A 15 14.31 25.58 8.76
C ARG A 15 13.41 24.76 7.82
N HIS A 16 13.87 23.58 7.41
CA HIS A 16 13.11 22.65 6.60
C HIS A 16 12.41 21.62 7.47
N SER A 17 11.14 21.37 7.17
CA SER A 17 10.37 20.32 7.85
C SER A 17 10.77 18.94 7.32
N LEU A 18 10.72 17.92 8.18
CA LEU A 18 10.89 16.52 7.77
C LEU A 18 9.94 16.09 6.65
N THR A 19 8.73 16.65 6.62
CA THR A 19 7.77 16.46 5.54
C THR A 19 8.28 16.98 4.20
N TRP A 20 8.95 18.14 4.21
CA TRP A 20 9.50 18.78 3.03
C TRP A 20 10.70 18.00 2.49
N VAL A 21 11.58 17.54 3.40
CA VAL A 21 12.71 16.69 3.04
C VAL A 21 12.21 15.37 2.44
N ALA A 22 11.21 14.73 3.09
CA ALA A 22 10.62 13.48 2.63
C ALA A 22 9.96 13.61 1.25
N ASP A 23 9.23 14.69 1.00
CA ASP A 23 8.61 14.98 -0.29
C ASP A 23 9.66 15.09 -1.42
N ARG A 24 10.77 15.79 -1.14
CA ARG A 24 11.83 16.02 -2.13
C ARG A 24 12.52 14.74 -2.60
N ILE A 25 12.61 13.75 -1.72
CA ILE A 25 13.21 12.43 -2.00
C ILE A 25 12.16 11.37 -2.36
N GLY A 26 10.87 11.69 -2.36
CA GLY A 26 9.79 10.74 -2.65
C GLY A 26 9.49 9.73 -1.54
N TYR A 27 9.87 10.02 -0.29
CA TYR A 27 9.61 9.15 0.86
C TYR A 27 8.40 9.63 1.67
N SER A 28 7.77 8.69 2.40
CA SER A 28 6.75 9.05 3.40
C SER A 28 7.41 9.69 4.63
N ARG A 29 6.83 10.77 5.16
CA ARG A 29 7.27 11.43 6.41
C ARG A 29 7.46 10.45 7.56
N GLN A 30 6.50 9.54 7.76
CA GLN A 30 6.55 8.56 8.84
C GLN A 30 7.70 7.58 8.64
N HIS A 31 7.90 7.13 7.40
CA HIS A 31 8.97 6.21 7.05
C HIS A 31 10.35 6.87 7.23
N LEU A 32 10.51 8.12 6.78
CA LEU A 32 11.73 8.90 6.99
C LEU A 32 12.01 9.11 8.48
N SER A 33 11.00 9.54 9.26
CA SER A 33 11.15 9.73 10.70
C SER A 33 11.55 8.44 11.42
N GLN A 34 10.93 7.31 11.05
CA GLN A 34 11.20 6.01 11.64
C GLN A 34 12.60 5.52 11.26
N ALA A 35 13.03 5.71 10.00
CA ALA A 35 14.37 5.37 9.54
C ALA A 35 15.45 6.17 10.25
N LEU A 36 15.25 7.49 10.41
CA LEU A 36 16.19 8.37 11.13
C LEU A 36 16.25 8.02 12.63
N HIS A 37 15.12 7.70 13.26
CA HIS A 37 15.08 7.36 14.68
C HIS A 37 15.71 6.01 14.99
N ASN A 38 15.48 4.99 14.15
CA ASN A 38 16.03 3.64 14.36
C ASN A 38 17.44 3.46 13.75
N ASN A 39 18.01 4.52 13.17
CA ASN A 39 19.25 4.46 12.41
C ASN A 39 19.20 3.43 11.26
N ASP A 40 18.01 3.13 10.74
CA ASP A 40 17.81 2.19 9.63
C ASP A 40 17.94 2.95 8.31
N ILE A 41 19.16 3.40 8.02
CA ILE A 41 19.45 4.17 6.82
C ILE A 41 19.67 3.19 5.68
N SER A 42 18.63 3.04 4.85
CA SER A 42 18.72 2.30 3.60
C SER A 42 19.76 2.93 2.65
N PRO A 43 20.49 2.13 1.86
CA PRO A 43 21.48 2.65 0.92
C PRO A 43 20.84 3.61 -0.11
N ASP A 44 19.62 3.32 -0.54
CA ASP A 44 18.83 4.19 -1.43
C ASP A 44 18.54 5.57 -0.80
N LEU A 45 18.13 5.59 0.47
CA LEU A 45 17.90 6.82 1.23
C LEU A 45 19.20 7.63 1.37
N SER A 46 20.32 6.98 1.64
CA SER A 46 21.62 7.67 1.74
C SER A 46 22.05 8.28 0.40
N ALA A 47 21.81 7.59 -0.71
CA ALA A 47 22.10 8.08 -2.05
C ALA A 47 21.19 9.26 -2.45
N ALA A 48 19.91 9.21 -2.07
CA ALA A 48 18.97 10.31 -2.29
C ALA A 48 19.35 11.55 -1.48
N LEU A 49 19.72 11.40 -0.20
CA LEU A 49 20.17 12.52 0.63
C LEU A 49 21.46 13.16 0.12
N LEU A 50 22.39 12.35 -0.41
CA LEU A 50 23.60 12.84 -1.06
C LEU A 50 23.28 13.60 -2.35
N SER A 51 22.43 13.03 -3.22
CA SER A 51 22.13 13.61 -4.54
C SER A 51 21.30 14.89 -4.45
N HIS A 52 20.35 14.97 -3.51
CA HIS A 52 19.46 16.12 -3.38
C HIS A 52 19.99 17.22 -2.45
N PHE A 53 20.73 16.85 -1.40
CA PHE A 53 21.13 17.77 -0.34
C PHE A 53 22.64 17.79 -0.05
N GLY A 54 23.44 16.94 -0.69
CA GLY A 54 24.88 16.83 -0.43
C GLY A 54 25.22 16.22 0.94
N LEU A 55 24.26 15.58 1.60
CA LEU A 55 24.46 15.01 2.94
C LEU A 55 25.12 13.63 2.83
N ARG A 56 26.33 13.51 3.37
CA ARG A 56 27.02 12.22 3.50
C ARG A 56 26.53 11.52 4.77
N VAL A 57 25.70 10.53 4.57
CA VAL A 57 25.09 9.72 5.63
C VAL A 57 25.58 8.28 5.42
N THR A 58 26.13 7.65 6.46
CA THR A 58 26.58 6.26 6.34
C THR A 58 25.39 5.31 6.38
N ALA A 59 25.27 4.44 5.38
CA ALA A 59 24.18 3.48 5.31
C ALA A 59 24.39 2.39 6.36
N SER A 60 23.69 2.51 7.48
CA SER A 60 23.63 1.50 8.54
C SER A 60 22.38 0.65 8.38
N SER A 61 22.28 -0.11 7.29
CA SER A 61 21.21 -1.11 7.16
C SER A 61 21.59 -2.36 7.95
N LYS A 62 20.82 -2.69 8.99
CA LYS A 62 20.88 -4.03 9.59
C LYS A 62 20.33 -5.01 8.56
N ARG A 63 21.22 -5.58 7.75
CA ARG A 63 20.90 -6.55 6.67
C ARG A 63 20.03 -7.69 7.18
N GLY A 64 18.72 -7.53 7.03
CA GLY A 64 17.72 -8.58 7.00
C GLY A 64 17.06 -8.56 5.63
N MET A 65 17.69 -9.23 4.67
CA MET A 65 17.14 -9.74 3.41
C MET A 65 15.69 -9.31 3.10
N GLN A 66 15.51 -8.18 2.41
CA GLN A 66 14.30 -7.98 1.63
C GLN A 66 14.69 -7.53 0.23
N ARG A 67 14.51 -8.45 -0.71
CA ARG A 67 14.56 -8.27 -2.15
C ARG A 67 13.42 -7.34 -2.56
N VAL A 68 13.53 -6.05 -2.25
CA VAL A 68 12.63 -5.03 -2.78
C VAL A 68 13.11 -4.69 -4.19
N ARG A 69 12.35 -5.18 -5.17
CA ARG A 69 12.46 -4.78 -6.56
C ARG A 69 12.33 -3.27 -6.63
N GLU A 70 13.40 -2.64 -7.11
CA GLU A 70 13.41 -1.25 -7.53
C GLU A 70 12.21 -0.99 -8.44
N THR A 71 11.26 -0.20 -7.95
CA THR A 71 10.32 0.50 -8.82
C THR A 71 10.62 1.97 -8.69
N HIS A 72 11.61 2.38 -9.48
CA HIS A 72 11.76 3.74 -9.96
C HIS A 72 10.38 4.24 -10.38
N ARG A 73 9.75 5.10 -9.57
CA ARG A 73 8.57 5.85 -10.01
C ARG A 73 8.59 7.24 -9.42
N CYS A 74 9.18 8.14 -10.20
CA CYS A 74 8.93 9.56 -10.16
C CYS A 74 7.41 9.80 -10.10
N PRO A 75 6.85 10.45 -9.07
CA PRO A 75 5.49 10.93 -9.14
C PRO A 75 5.51 12.32 -9.80
N GLU A 76 5.19 12.33 -11.08
CA GLU A 76 4.67 13.51 -11.76
C GLU A 76 3.57 14.17 -10.92
N ARG A 77 3.65 15.50 -10.86
CA ARG A 77 2.65 16.46 -10.39
C ARG A 77 1.21 15.96 -10.61
N ARG A 78 0.35 16.06 -9.58
CA ARG A 78 -0.99 16.72 -9.63
C ARG A 78 -1.79 16.58 -8.30
N PRO A 79 -2.81 17.45 -8.06
CA PRO A 79 -2.83 18.33 -6.90
C PRO A 79 -3.96 18.04 -5.89
N ALA A 80 -3.84 18.71 -4.74
CA ALA A 80 -4.88 19.17 -3.82
C ALA A 80 -6.17 18.33 -3.67
N GLY A 81 -6.35 17.76 -2.48
CA GLY A 81 -7.68 17.49 -1.94
C GLY A 81 -7.91 16.11 -1.35
N SER A 82 -7.11 15.67 -0.38
CA SER A 82 -7.42 14.46 0.39
C SER A 82 -7.31 14.73 1.89
N LYS A 83 -8.48 14.92 2.51
CA LYS A 83 -8.68 15.04 3.96
C LYS A 83 -8.11 13.79 4.67
N PRO A 84 -7.39 13.92 5.80
CA PRO A 84 -6.85 12.78 6.52
C PRO A 84 -7.95 12.19 7.40
N GLY A 85 -8.55 11.09 6.96
CA GLY A 85 -9.59 10.42 7.71
C GLY A 85 -9.69 8.95 7.35
N ARG A 86 -8.94 8.12 8.09
CA ARG A 86 -8.95 6.65 8.10
C ARG A 86 -8.18 5.99 6.95
N PRO A 87 -7.33 4.97 7.21
CA PRO A 87 -6.71 4.20 6.13
C PRO A 87 -7.82 3.49 5.35
N ALA A 88 -8.16 4.03 4.19
CA ALA A 88 -8.93 3.32 3.18
C ALA A 88 -8.18 2.01 2.93
N GLY A 89 -8.90 0.91 3.17
CA GLY A 89 -8.33 -0.42 3.28
C GLY A 89 -7.39 -0.75 2.13
N PHE A 90 -6.50 -1.70 2.40
CA PHE A 90 -5.76 -2.49 1.44
C PHE A 90 -6.67 -2.87 0.24
N LYS A 91 -6.80 -1.96 -0.72
CA LYS A 91 -7.37 -2.17 -2.05
C LYS A 91 -6.21 -2.50 -2.98
N GLY A 92 -5.22 -3.22 -2.45
CA GLY A 92 -4.33 -4.05 -3.22
C GLY A 92 -5.16 -5.24 -3.67
N ARG A 93 -5.14 -5.49 -4.97
CA ARG A 93 -5.68 -6.65 -5.68
C ARG A 93 -5.14 -7.94 -5.05
N ILE A 94 -5.71 -8.38 -3.93
CA ILE A 94 -5.65 -9.77 -3.51
C ILE A 94 -6.79 -10.42 -4.29
N GLU A 95 -6.43 -11.27 -5.25
CA GLU A 95 -7.38 -12.12 -5.97
C GLU A 95 -8.24 -12.82 -4.92
N SER A 96 -9.56 -12.55 -4.95
CA SER A 96 -10.44 -13.16 -3.96
C SER A 96 -10.45 -14.66 -4.24
N LYS A 97 -10.44 -15.52 -3.22
CA LYS A 97 -10.48 -17.00 -3.42
C LYS A 97 -11.62 -17.44 -4.37
N LEU A 98 -12.68 -16.63 -4.44
CA LEU A 98 -13.85 -16.78 -5.32
C LEU A 98 -13.58 -16.47 -6.81
N ASP A 99 -12.52 -15.71 -7.15
CA ASP A 99 -12.12 -15.42 -8.54
C ASP A 99 -11.83 -16.70 -9.33
N ALA A 100 -11.15 -17.65 -8.69
CA ALA A 100 -10.82 -18.94 -9.30
C ALA A 100 -12.06 -19.77 -9.65
N TYR A 101 -13.19 -19.51 -8.97
CA TYR A 101 -14.44 -20.25 -9.13
C TYR A 101 -15.52 -19.42 -9.84
N LEU A 102 -15.15 -18.36 -10.56
CA LEU A 102 -16.11 -17.46 -11.18
C LEU A 102 -17.10 -18.18 -12.10
N GLN A 103 -16.58 -19.03 -13.00
CA GLN A 103 -17.41 -19.75 -13.96
C GLN A 103 -18.36 -20.72 -13.26
N GLU A 104 -17.90 -21.39 -12.20
CA GLU A 104 -18.72 -22.32 -11.41
C GLU A 104 -19.82 -21.57 -10.65
N ILE A 105 -19.50 -20.41 -10.06
CA ILE A 105 -20.48 -19.57 -9.36
C ILE A 105 -21.53 -19.02 -10.34
N GLU A 106 -21.12 -18.62 -11.55
CA GLU A 106 -22.03 -18.16 -12.60
C GLU A 106 -23.02 -19.26 -13.00
N GLN A 107 -22.53 -20.47 -13.26
CA GLN A 107 -23.38 -21.63 -13.55
C GLN A 107 -24.34 -21.93 -12.39
N LEU A 108 -23.87 -21.88 -11.14
CA LEU A 108 -24.73 -22.10 -9.97
C LEU A 108 -25.82 -21.02 -9.86
N LEU A 109 -25.51 -19.77 -10.22
CA LEU A 109 -26.49 -18.69 -10.26
C LEU A 109 -27.51 -18.87 -11.39
N GLU A 110 -27.08 -19.35 -12.57
CA GLU A 110 -27.96 -19.68 -13.69
C GLU A 110 -28.91 -20.85 -13.37
N LEU A 111 -28.41 -21.84 -12.62
CA LEU A 111 -29.19 -22.96 -12.10
C LEU A 111 -30.17 -22.56 -10.97
N GLY A 112 -30.13 -21.30 -10.51
CA GLY A 112 -31.01 -20.80 -9.45
C GLY A 112 -30.59 -21.18 -8.03
N VAL A 113 -29.37 -21.72 -7.86
CA VAL A 113 -28.85 -22.13 -6.55
C VAL A 113 -28.73 -20.93 -5.61
N THR A 114 -29.07 -21.14 -4.33
CA THR A 114 -29.07 -20.06 -3.34
C THR A 114 -27.66 -19.66 -2.93
N GLN A 115 -27.49 -18.37 -2.60
CA GLN A 115 -26.21 -17.83 -2.13
C GLN A 115 -25.69 -18.56 -0.88
N ARG A 116 -26.59 -19.02 0.00
CA ARG A 116 -26.26 -19.80 1.19
C ARG A 116 -25.57 -21.12 0.85
N PHE A 117 -26.02 -21.81 -0.19
CA PHE A 117 -25.43 -23.06 -0.64
C PHE A 117 -24.05 -22.84 -1.26
N ILE A 118 -23.93 -21.82 -2.12
CA ILE A 118 -22.66 -21.41 -2.74
C ILE A 118 -21.65 -20.98 -1.64
N ALA A 119 -22.10 -20.18 -0.68
CA ALA A 119 -21.28 -19.70 0.43
C ALA A 119 -20.72 -20.85 1.27
N SER A 120 -21.57 -21.83 1.62
CA SER A 120 -21.15 -23.03 2.35
C SER A 120 -20.12 -23.85 1.56
N ARG A 121 -20.34 -24.05 0.26
CA ARG A 121 -19.44 -24.84 -0.62
C ARG A 121 -18.03 -24.25 -0.71
N TYR A 122 -17.90 -22.93 -0.77
CA TYR A 122 -16.59 -22.26 -0.83
C TYR A 122 -16.06 -21.78 0.52
N GLN A 123 -16.68 -22.21 1.63
CA GLN A 123 -16.35 -21.80 3.00
C GLN A 123 -16.25 -20.27 3.15
N THR A 124 -17.20 -19.57 2.54
CA THR A 124 -17.30 -18.11 2.60
C THR A 124 -18.60 -17.70 3.27
N THR A 125 -18.71 -16.43 3.64
CA THR A 125 -19.97 -15.88 4.18
C THR A 125 -20.84 -15.35 3.06
N GLU A 126 -22.17 -15.39 3.26
CA GLU A 126 -23.14 -14.82 2.30
C GLU A 126 -22.88 -13.32 2.06
N SER A 127 -22.45 -12.59 3.10
CA SER A 127 -22.04 -11.19 3.02
C SER A 127 -20.79 -10.98 2.15
N ASN A 128 -19.82 -11.89 2.22
CA ASN A 128 -18.63 -11.83 1.38
C ASN A 128 -18.97 -12.18 -0.08
N LEU A 129 -19.80 -13.19 -0.31
CA LEU A 129 -20.26 -13.57 -1.65
C LEU A 129 -21.09 -12.46 -2.30
N SER A 130 -22.01 -11.83 -1.57
CA SER A 130 -22.82 -10.70 -2.08
C SER A 130 -21.97 -9.47 -2.41
N SER A 131 -20.97 -9.17 -1.58
CA SER A 131 -19.99 -8.11 -1.86
C SER A 131 -19.13 -8.45 -3.08
N TRP A 132 -18.72 -9.71 -3.23
CA TRP A 132 -17.96 -10.19 -4.38
C TRP A 132 -18.78 -10.12 -5.68
N MET A 133 -20.06 -10.52 -5.66
CA MET A 133 -20.97 -10.37 -6.80
C MET A 133 -21.16 -8.90 -7.19
N LYS A 134 -21.38 -8.00 -6.21
CA LYS A 134 -21.50 -6.55 -6.45
C LYS A 134 -20.26 -5.98 -7.13
N ARG A 135 -19.06 -6.41 -6.72
CA ARG A 135 -17.79 -5.95 -7.32
C ARG A 135 -17.61 -6.38 -8.78
N ARG A 136 -18.22 -7.50 -9.18
CA ARG A 136 -18.17 -8.04 -10.56
C ARG A 136 -19.37 -7.67 -11.42
N GLY A 137 -20.38 -7.02 -10.85
CA GLY A 137 -21.61 -6.70 -11.56
C GLY A 137 -22.51 -7.91 -11.83
N LEU A 138 -22.31 -9.03 -11.11
CA LEU A 138 -23.15 -10.22 -11.24
C LEU A 138 -24.54 -9.91 -10.65
N LYS A 139 -25.57 -9.99 -11.49
CA LYS A 139 -26.97 -9.82 -11.08
C LYS A 139 -27.63 -11.19 -11.03
N ARG A 140 -28.24 -11.52 -9.89
CA ARG A 140 -29.10 -12.71 -9.79
C ARG A 140 -30.27 -12.52 -10.75
N ARG A 141 -30.61 -13.54 -11.55
CA ARG A 141 -31.93 -13.58 -12.17
C ARG A 141 -32.96 -13.62 -11.05
N LYS A 142 -33.78 -12.58 -10.93
CA LYS A 142 -35.03 -12.69 -10.18
C LYS A 142 -35.85 -13.74 -10.92
N ILE A 143 -36.02 -14.90 -10.30
CA ILE A 143 -37.16 -15.75 -10.64
C ILE A 143 -38.35 -14.93 -10.13
N ASP A 144 -39.00 -14.27 -11.07
CA ASP A 144 -40.31 -13.68 -10.87
C ASP A 144 -41.27 -14.88 -10.79
N GLU A 145 -41.74 -15.17 -9.58
CA GLU A 145 -42.82 -16.12 -9.30
C GLU A 145 -44.05 -15.32 -8.89
#